data_AF-A0A1L9VEM5-F1
#
_entry.id   AF-A0A1L9VEM5-F1
#
_cell.length_a   1.000
_cell.length_b   1.000
_cell.length_c   1.000
_cell.angle_alpha   90.00
_cell.angle_beta   90.00
_cell.angle_gamma   90.00
#
_symmetry.space_group_name_H-M   'P 1'
#
loop_
_entity.id
_entity.type
_entity.pdbx_description
1 polymer ?
#
loop_
_entity_poly.entity_id
_entity_poly.type
_entity_poly.pdbx_seq_one_letter_code
_entity_poly.pdbx_strand_id
1 'polypeptide(L)'
;MALAAEWSSYSMHRKGLRVSTFLRGHQRNTYFLSLPYRYAFPLIACSGLLHWLISQSLYVVAIRDSATCDYSPIGIISSVSVGVFMLTCLIGMGCRRFKSGMPVAGSCSLAIAAACHSSYVEKDDDISDGDDDSEKLGAEYQPLKWGVETLIPGEIEAEIGHCTFSSGEVEMPQNGTVYL
;
A
#
# COMPACT_ATOMS: atom_id res chain seq x y z
N MET A 1 -5.77 3.94 0.32
CA MET A 1 -5.80 3.48 1.74
C MET A 1 -4.96 2.23 2.00
N ALA A 2 -5.21 1.09 1.33
CA ALA A 2 -4.50 -0.16 1.64
C ALA A 2 -2.96 -0.06 1.48
N LEU A 3 -2.49 0.56 0.39
CA LEU A 3 -1.06 0.81 0.16
C LEU A 3 -0.44 1.72 1.23
N ALA A 4 -1.12 2.82 1.57
CA ALA A 4 -0.68 3.71 2.65
C ALA A 4 -0.68 3.01 4.02
N ALA A 5 -1.66 2.13 4.28
CA ALA A 5 -1.71 1.32 5.49
C ALA A 5 -0.51 0.38 5.58
N GLU A 6 -0.20 -0.29 4.47
CA GLU A 6 0.94 -1.19 4.36
C GLU A 6 2.26 -0.44 4.52
N TRP A 7 2.44 0.65 3.79
CA TRP A 7 3.57 1.56 3.91
C TRP A 7 3.78 1.96 5.38
N SER A 8 2.74 2.52 6.01
CA SER A 8 2.78 2.94 7.41
C SER A 8 3.10 1.78 8.37
N SER A 9 2.77 0.54 8.01
CA SER A 9 3.01 -0.62 8.86
C SER A 9 4.49 -0.99 8.99
N TYR A 10 5.34 -0.57 8.04
CA TYR A 10 6.79 -0.76 8.11
C TYR A 10 7.45 0.11 9.19
N SER A 11 6.81 1.19 9.65
CA SER A 11 7.31 1.94 10.81
C SER A 11 7.11 1.19 12.13
N MET A 12 6.07 0.36 12.20
CA MET A 12 5.68 -0.33 13.43
C MET A 12 6.33 -1.72 13.56
N HIS A 13 6.49 -2.43 12.44
CA HIS A 13 6.96 -3.82 12.43
C HIS A 13 7.96 -4.04 11.30
N ARG A 14 9.01 -4.84 11.55
CA ARG A 14 9.91 -5.34 10.52
C ARG A 14 9.18 -6.30 9.58
N LYS A 15 9.25 -6.07 8.28
CA LYS A 15 8.59 -6.88 7.24
C LYS A 15 9.45 -6.94 5.99
N GLY A 16 9.40 -8.05 5.26
CA GLY A 16 10.02 -8.13 3.93
C GLY A 16 9.27 -7.30 2.89
N LEU A 17 9.97 -6.93 1.82
CA LEU A 17 9.39 -6.20 0.69
C LEU A 17 8.42 -7.07 -0.10
N ARG A 18 7.39 -6.43 -0.68
CA ARG A 18 6.50 -7.10 -1.63
C ARG A 18 7.02 -6.94 -3.04
N VAL A 19 7.20 -8.06 -3.73
CA VAL A 19 7.75 -8.09 -5.09
C VAL A 19 6.83 -8.91 -6.00
N SER A 20 6.72 -8.49 -7.25
CA SER A 20 5.96 -9.19 -8.30
C SER A 20 6.79 -10.26 -9.03
N THR A 21 8.10 -10.27 -8.82
CA THR A 21 9.07 -11.21 -9.42
C THR A 21 9.33 -12.40 -8.50
N PHE A 22 10.27 -13.26 -8.87
CA PHE A 22 10.64 -14.44 -8.09
C PHE A 22 11.06 -14.07 -6.65
N LEU A 23 10.45 -14.78 -5.70
CA LEU A 23 10.72 -14.64 -4.28
C LEU A 23 12.18 -14.98 -3.95
N ARG A 24 12.85 -14.11 -3.20
CA ARG A 24 14.17 -14.37 -2.61
C ARG A 24 14.19 -13.93 -1.15
N GLY A 25 14.79 -14.75 -0.28
CA GLY A 25 14.90 -14.47 1.15
C GLY A 25 13.53 -14.28 1.83
N HIS A 26 13.37 -13.16 2.53
CA HIS A 26 12.15 -12.82 3.30
C HIS A 26 11.12 -12.00 2.50
N GLN A 27 11.33 -11.81 1.20
CA GLN A 27 10.38 -11.10 0.34
C GLN A 27 9.04 -11.82 0.25
N ARG A 28 7.98 -11.07 -0.04
CA ARG A 28 6.61 -11.58 -0.13
C ARG A 28 6.06 -11.34 -1.53
N ASN A 29 5.38 -12.33 -2.08
CA ASN A 29 4.74 -12.17 -3.38
C ASN A 29 3.49 -11.32 -3.20
N THR A 30 3.25 -10.42 -4.15
CA THR A 30 2.01 -9.67 -4.26
C THR A 30 0.82 -10.56 -4.66
N TYR A 31 -0.38 -10.12 -4.29
CA TYR A 31 -1.59 -10.63 -4.95
C TYR A 31 -1.65 -10.07 -6.37
N PHE A 32 -2.21 -10.82 -7.33
CA PHE A 32 -2.38 -10.35 -8.72
C PHE A 32 -3.23 -9.06 -8.80
N LEU A 33 -4.09 -8.81 -7.81
CA LEU A 33 -4.79 -7.54 -7.64
C LEU A 33 -4.07 -6.68 -6.61
N SER A 34 -3.82 -5.41 -6.95
CA SER A 34 -3.19 -4.40 -6.09
C SER A 34 -3.94 -4.08 -4.79
N LEU A 35 -5.12 -4.69 -4.57
CA LEU A 35 -5.98 -4.52 -3.41
C LEU A 35 -6.11 -5.84 -2.65
N PRO A 36 -6.09 -5.85 -1.29
CA PRO A 36 -6.37 -7.05 -0.52
C PRO A 36 -7.72 -7.66 -0.95
N TYR A 37 -7.76 -8.99 -1.11
CA TYR A 37 -8.98 -9.71 -1.51
C TYR A 37 -10.20 -9.38 -0.67
N ARG A 38 -10.01 -9.06 0.62
CA ARG A 38 -11.08 -8.62 1.55
C ARG A 38 -11.85 -7.39 1.08
N TYR A 39 -11.22 -6.52 0.28
CA TYR A 39 -11.84 -5.35 -0.31
C TYR A 39 -12.20 -5.57 -1.78
N ALA A 40 -11.38 -6.31 -2.53
CA ALA A 40 -11.66 -6.59 -3.94
C ALA A 40 -12.94 -7.42 -4.13
N PHE A 41 -13.15 -8.49 -3.36
CA PHE A 41 -14.34 -9.32 -3.49
C PHE A 41 -15.66 -8.57 -3.28
N PRO A 42 -15.88 -7.81 -2.19
CA PRO A 42 -17.13 -7.07 -2.02
C PRO A 42 -17.32 -5.99 -3.10
N LEU A 43 -16.25 -5.31 -3.53
CA LEU A 43 -16.36 -4.32 -4.61
C LEU A 43 -16.76 -4.95 -5.94
N ILE A 44 -16.17 -6.10 -6.30
CA ILE A 44 -16.52 -6.84 -7.51
C ILE A 44 -17.96 -7.35 -7.42
N ALA A 45 -18.36 -7.92 -6.28
CA ALA A 45 -19.72 -8.40 -6.07
C ALA A 45 -20.74 -7.26 -6.17
N CYS A 46 -20.52 -6.13 -5.50
CA CYS A 46 -21.39 -4.95 -5.57
C CYS A 46 -21.46 -4.37 -6.98
N SER A 47 -20.34 -4.31 -7.71
CA SER A 47 -20.31 -3.88 -9.11
C SER A 47 -21.15 -4.78 -10.00
N GLY A 48 -21.02 -6.10 -9.85
CA GLY A 48 -21.84 -7.07 -10.57
C GLY A 48 -23.33 -6.94 -10.24
N LEU A 49 -23.66 -6.72 -8.96
CA LEU A 49 -25.03 -6.54 -8.49
C LEU A 49 -25.64 -5.24 -9.02
N LEU A 50 -24.89 -4.15 -9.01
CA LEU A 50 -25.29 -2.87 -9.62
C LEU A 50 -25.51 -3.03 -11.12
N HIS A 51 -24.58 -3.68 -11.83
CA HIS A 51 -24.70 -3.93 -13.26
C HIS A 51 -25.95 -4.76 -13.59
N TRP A 52 -26.21 -5.79 -12.79
CA TRP A 52 -27.41 -6.61 -12.93
C TRP A 52 -28.69 -5.82 -12.67
N LEU A 53 -28.73 -4.99 -11.62
CA LEU A 53 -29.87 -4.13 -11.30
C LEU A 53 -30.13 -3.08 -12.38
N ILE A 54 -29.07 -2.52 -12.98
CA ILE A 54 -29.17 -1.58 -14.11
C ILE A 54 -29.76 -2.29 -15.34
N SER A 55 -29.34 -3.53 -15.61
CA SER A 55 -29.93 -4.32 -16.70
C SER A 55 -31.43 -4.61 -16.49
N GLN A 56 -31.91 -4.56 -15.25
CA GLN A 56 -33.32 -4.75 -14.89
C GLN A 56 -34.11 -3.43 -14.81
N SER A 57 -33.44 -2.27 -14.85
CA SER A 57 -34.11 -0.97 -14.72
C SER A 57 -34.62 -0.43 -16.06
N LEU A 58 -33.99 -0.81 -17.17
CA LEU A 58 -34.37 -0.42 -18.53
C LEU A 58 -34.60 -1.68 -19.37
N TYR A 59 -35.83 -1.93 -19.77
CA TYR A 59 -36.18 -3.07 -20.61
C TYR A 59 -36.89 -2.59 -21.88
N VAL A 60 -36.54 -3.20 -23.01
CA VAL A 60 -37.16 -2.88 -24.30
C VAL A 60 -38.36 -3.78 -24.49
N VAL A 61 -39.56 -3.20 -24.64
CA VAL A 61 -40.78 -3.91 -25.01
C VAL A 61 -41.04 -3.69 -26.49
N ALA A 62 -41.09 -4.78 -27.25
CA ALA A 62 -41.51 -4.74 -28.64
C ALA A 62 -43.03 -4.92 -28.74
N ILE A 63 -43.73 -3.90 -29.22
CA ILE A 63 -45.18 -3.95 -29.43
C ILE A 63 -45.42 -3.94 -30.93
N ARG A 64 -45.79 -5.11 -31.47
CA ARG A 64 -46.23 -5.43 -32.84
C ARG A 64 -45.41 -4.91 -34.04
N ASP A 65 -44.95 -3.66 -34.08
CA ASP A 65 -44.10 -3.08 -35.14
C ASP A 65 -43.17 -1.95 -34.62
N SER A 66 -43.07 -1.74 -33.31
CA SER A 66 -42.21 -0.69 -32.72
C SER A 66 -41.59 -1.16 -31.40
N ALA A 67 -40.28 -0.93 -31.24
CA ALA A 67 -39.57 -1.14 -29.98
C ALA A 67 -39.69 0.12 -29.12
N THR A 68 -40.29 0.02 -27.94
CA THR A 68 -40.38 1.11 -26.96
C THR A 68 -39.54 0.74 -25.73
N CYS A 69 -38.77 1.69 -25.19
CA CYS A 69 -38.11 1.51 -23.90
C CYS A 69 -39.13 1.73 -22.79
N ASP A 70 -39.29 0.72 -21.94
CA ASP A 70 -40.04 0.81 -20.70
C ASP A 70 -39.06 0.73 -19.53
N TYR A 71 -39.45 1.25 -18.37
CA TYR A 71 -38.56 1.35 -17.21
C TYR A 71 -39.23 0.78 -15.97
N SER A 72 -38.43 0.10 -15.13
CA SER A 72 -38.89 -0.44 -13.85
C SER A 72 -38.53 0.56 -12.73
N PRO A 73 -39.52 1.24 -12.11
CA PRO A 73 -39.25 2.19 -11.02
C PRO A 73 -38.53 1.52 -9.85
N ILE A 74 -38.84 0.24 -9.60
CA ILE A 74 -38.23 -0.57 -8.53
C ILE A 74 -36.74 -0.86 -8.84
N GLY A 75 -36.41 -1.13 -10.10
CA GLY A 75 -35.02 -1.31 -10.55
C GLY A 75 -34.20 -0.02 -10.44
N ILE A 76 -34.80 1.13 -10.75
CA ILE A 76 -34.15 2.44 -10.61
C ILE A 76 -33.90 2.76 -9.13
N ILE A 77 -34.90 2.66 -8.26
CA ILE A 77 -34.76 2.98 -6.83
C ILE A 77 -33.74 2.05 -6.16
N SER A 78 -33.78 0.74 -6.47
CA SER A 78 -32.84 -0.23 -5.91
C SER A 78 -31.40 0.05 -6.36
N SER A 79 -31.15 0.28 -7.65
CA SER A 79 -29.81 0.61 -8.15
C SER A 79 -29.24 1.90 -7.53
N VAL A 80 -30.06 2.95 -7.39
CA VAL A 80 -29.65 4.20 -6.72
C VAL A 80 -29.31 3.96 -5.25
N SER A 81 -30.14 3.21 -4.51
CA SER A 81 -29.88 2.92 -3.10
C SER A 81 -28.57 2.17 -2.87
N VAL A 82 -28.28 1.16 -3.71
CA VAL A 82 -27.04 0.37 -3.63
C VAL A 82 -25.84 1.24 -4.00
N GLY A 83 -25.97 2.10 -5.02
CA GLY A 83 -24.93 3.05 -5.41
C GLY A 83 -24.57 4.04 -4.30
N VAL A 84 -25.58 4.64 -3.65
CA VAL A 84 -25.38 5.56 -2.51
C VAL A 84 -24.74 4.85 -1.32
N PHE A 85 -25.21 3.65 -0.99
CA PHE A 85 -24.61 2.84 0.07
C PHE A 85 -23.13 2.52 -0.22
N MET A 86 -22.80 2.13 -1.46
CA MET A 86 -21.43 1.88 -1.86
C MET A 86 -20.56 3.14 -1.73
N LEU A 87 -21.05 4.29 -2.20
CA LEU A 87 -20.33 5.57 -2.12
C LEU A 87 -20.05 5.96 -0.66
N THR A 88 -21.05 5.84 0.22
CA THR A 88 -20.89 6.15 1.65
C THR A 88 -19.89 5.21 2.34
N CYS A 89 -19.92 3.91 2.02
CA CYS A 89 -18.91 2.97 2.52
C CYS A 89 -17.49 3.33 2.04
N LEU A 90 -17.32 3.69 0.78
CA LEU A 90 -16.03 4.10 0.22
C LEU A 90 -15.49 5.36 0.89
N ILE A 91 -16.32 6.37 1.09
CA ILE A 91 -15.94 7.60 1.80
C ILE A 91 -15.58 7.29 3.25
N GLY A 92 -16.41 6.51 3.95
CA GLY A 92 -16.14 6.11 5.34
C GLY A 92 -14.83 5.34 5.49
N MET A 93 -14.51 4.46 4.54
CA MET A 93 -13.21 3.77 4.50
C MET A 93 -12.05 4.72 4.14
N GLY A 94 -12.27 5.69 3.26
CA GLY A 94 -11.29 6.72 2.88
C GLY A 94 -10.93 7.67 4.02
N CYS A 95 -11.87 7.95 4.93
CA CYS A 95 -11.63 8.82 6.08
C CYS A 95 -10.92 8.13 7.26
N ARG A 96 -10.62 6.81 7.18
CA ARG A 96 -9.94 6.10 8.27
C ARG A 96 -8.49 6.56 8.43
N ARG A 97 -8.19 7.27 9.52
CA ARG A 97 -6.81 7.71 9.83
C ARG A 97 -5.86 6.53 10.05
N PHE A 98 -4.64 6.65 9.53
CA PHE A 98 -3.53 5.76 9.83
C PHE A 98 -2.91 6.13 11.17
N LYS A 99 -2.53 5.13 11.97
CA LYS A 99 -2.00 5.31 13.33
C LYS A 99 -0.47 5.51 13.39
N SER A 100 0.21 5.66 12.25
CA SER A 100 1.67 5.64 12.17
C SER A 100 2.25 7.01 11.83
N GLY A 101 3.45 7.28 12.36
CA GLY A 101 4.23 8.52 12.13
C GLY A 101 5.03 8.52 10.83
N MET A 102 4.87 7.52 9.97
CA MET A 102 5.53 7.49 8.66
C MET A 102 4.82 8.43 7.68
N PRO A 103 5.54 9.30 6.96
CA PRO A 103 4.94 10.13 5.93
C PRO A 103 4.33 9.25 4.85
N VAL A 104 3.09 9.56 4.45
CA VAL A 104 2.39 8.82 3.41
C VAL A 104 3.00 9.21 2.06
N ALA A 105 3.97 8.42 1.58
CA ALA A 105 4.65 8.66 0.31
C ALA A 105 3.72 8.52 -0.92
N GLY A 106 2.55 7.86 -0.76
CA GLY A 106 1.55 7.74 -1.82
C GLY A 106 2.14 7.13 -3.10
N SER A 107 1.99 7.82 -4.22
CA SER A 107 2.60 7.47 -5.51
C SER A 107 3.80 8.37 -5.87
N CYS A 108 4.32 9.14 -4.91
CA CYS A 108 5.46 10.01 -5.14
C CYS A 108 6.75 9.18 -5.14
N SER A 109 7.31 8.96 -6.33
CA SER A 109 8.57 8.23 -6.49
C SER A 109 9.72 8.88 -5.74
N LEU A 110 9.77 10.22 -5.67
CA LEU A 110 10.79 10.95 -4.93
C LEU A 110 10.75 10.63 -3.43
N ALA A 111 9.56 10.59 -2.83
CA ALA A 111 9.40 10.26 -1.42
C ALA A 111 9.73 8.78 -1.12
N ILE A 112 9.43 7.89 -2.06
CA ILE A 112 9.80 6.47 -1.96
C ILE A 112 11.31 6.31 -2.08
N ALA A 113 11.95 6.98 -3.04
CA ALA A 113 13.39 6.93 -3.25
C ALA A 113 14.15 7.44 -2.03
N ALA A 114 13.75 8.59 -1.48
CA ALA A 114 14.34 9.15 -0.26
C ALA A 114 14.29 8.16 0.91
N ALA A 115 13.17 7.44 1.08
CA ALA A 115 13.04 6.42 2.12
C ALA A 115 13.87 5.14 1.85
N CYS A 116 14.31 4.90 0.62
CA CYS A 116 15.08 3.70 0.23
C CYS A 116 16.60 3.94 0.19
N HIS A 117 17.07 5.18 0.30
CA HIS A 117 18.49 5.49 0.42
C HIS A 117 18.91 5.32 1.87
N SER A 118 19.45 4.16 2.24
CA SER A 118 20.12 3.96 3.53
C SER A 118 21.61 4.18 3.36
N SER A 119 22.19 4.97 4.26
CA SER A 119 23.63 5.23 4.31
C SER A 119 24.43 4.03 4.83
N TYR A 120 23.76 2.99 5.35
CA TYR A 120 24.39 1.78 5.85
C TYR A 120 24.91 0.87 4.73
N VAL A 121 24.28 0.93 3.54
CA VAL A 121 24.59 0.04 2.41
C VAL A 121 25.97 0.33 1.78
N GLU A 122 26.55 1.51 2.01
CA GLU A 122 27.88 1.84 1.45
C GLU A 122 29.08 1.28 2.26
N LYS A 123 28.88 0.73 3.45
CA LYS A 123 30.01 0.26 4.31
C LYS A 123 30.24 -1.25 4.38
N ASP A 124 29.37 -2.08 3.77
CA ASP A 124 29.61 -3.54 3.69
C ASP A 124 30.43 -3.95 2.45
N ASP A 125 30.74 -3.02 1.55
CA ASP A 125 31.65 -3.27 0.41
C ASP A 125 33.14 -3.18 0.79
N ASP A 126 33.47 -2.72 2.00
CA ASP A 126 34.83 -2.71 2.54
C ASP A 126 34.94 -3.57 3.81
N ILE A 127 35.35 -4.83 3.59
CA ILE A 127 36.01 -5.73 4.56
C ILE A 127 35.07 -6.44 5.58
N SER A 128 34.62 -7.65 5.20
CA SER A 128 34.58 -8.76 6.16
C SER A 128 34.76 -10.10 5.42
N ASP A 129 35.98 -10.63 5.51
CA ASP A 129 36.39 -11.96 5.05
C ASP A 129 35.93 -13.00 6.09
N GLY A 130 34.60 -13.11 6.25
CA GLY A 130 33.94 -13.99 7.23
C GLY A 130 33.17 -15.11 6.53
N ASP A 131 33.53 -16.35 6.86
CA ASP A 131 33.04 -17.61 6.29
C ASP A 131 31.64 -18.00 6.84
N ASP A 132 30.64 -17.12 6.70
CA ASP A 132 29.23 -17.47 6.94
C ASP A 132 28.35 -17.09 5.74
N ASP A 133 27.92 -18.10 4.98
CA ASP A 133 27.15 -17.97 3.75
C ASP A 133 25.73 -17.38 3.94
N SER A 134 25.38 -17.00 5.18
CA SER A 134 24.06 -16.44 5.53
C SER A 134 23.97 -14.91 5.41
N GLU A 135 25.10 -14.20 5.39
CA GLU A 135 25.17 -12.72 5.39
C GLU A 135 25.27 -12.04 4.00
N LYS A 136 25.37 -12.78 2.90
CA LYS A 136 25.55 -12.22 1.53
C LYS A 136 24.26 -11.90 0.77
N LEU A 137 23.14 -11.69 1.46
CA LEU A 137 21.89 -11.27 0.82
C LEU A 137 21.68 -9.77 1.08
N GLY A 138 21.70 -8.98 0.00
CA GLY A 138 21.44 -7.54 0.03
C GLY A 138 20.22 -7.18 0.87
N ALA A 139 20.23 -5.98 1.46
CA ALA A 139 19.22 -5.50 2.40
C ALA A 139 17.78 -5.65 1.87
N GLU A 140 17.59 -5.66 0.55
CA GLU A 140 16.30 -5.90 -0.11
C GLU A 140 15.67 -7.28 0.14
N TYR A 141 16.47 -8.27 0.55
CA TYR A 141 16.01 -9.64 0.84
C TYR A 141 15.76 -9.88 2.34
N GLN A 142 16.14 -8.92 3.18
CA GLN A 142 15.96 -8.96 4.62
C GLN A 142 14.66 -8.27 5.05
N PRO A 143 14.15 -8.55 6.27
CA PRO A 143 13.00 -7.83 6.81
C PRO A 143 13.40 -6.39 7.21
N LEU A 144 12.84 -5.40 6.51
CA LEU A 144 13.12 -3.98 6.72
C LEU A 144 12.12 -3.34 7.68
N LYS A 145 12.56 -2.32 8.42
CA LYS A 145 11.71 -1.40 9.18
C LYS A 145 12.10 0.03 8.83
N TRP A 146 11.13 0.92 8.83
CA TRP A 146 11.36 2.34 8.60
C TRP A 146 11.54 3.07 9.92
N GLY A 147 12.53 3.94 9.98
CA GLY A 147 12.78 4.79 11.12
C GLY A 147 14.02 5.64 10.94
N VAL A 148 14.43 6.29 12.03
CA VAL A 148 15.67 7.06 12.09
C VAL A 148 16.82 6.07 12.26
N GLU A 149 17.77 6.12 11.34
CA GLU A 149 19.01 5.36 11.41
C GLU A 149 19.96 6.05 12.40
N THR A 150 20.47 5.31 13.38
CA THR A 150 21.47 5.83 14.32
C THR A 150 22.80 5.93 13.61
N LEU A 151 23.28 7.16 13.40
CA LEU A 151 24.59 7.41 12.80
C LEU A 151 25.70 6.72 13.61
N ILE A 152 26.62 6.07 12.90
CA ILE A 152 27.81 5.48 13.51
C ILE A 152 28.65 6.63 14.12
N PRO A 153 29.07 6.54 15.40
CA PRO A 153 29.86 7.58 16.05
C PRO A 153 31.23 7.68 15.38
N GLY A 154 31.38 8.65 14.47
CA GLY A 154 32.62 8.86 13.72
C GLY A 154 32.46 9.74 12.47
N GLU A 155 31.25 9.89 11.95
CA GLU A 155 30.95 10.75 10.81
C GLU A 155 30.40 12.10 11.31
N ILE A 156 31.31 13.08 11.41
CA ILE A 156 31.10 14.39 12.06
C ILE A 156 30.16 15.32 11.26
N GLU A 157 29.68 14.92 10.08
CA GLU A 157 28.94 15.83 9.19
C GLU A 157 27.41 15.73 9.22
N ALA A 158 26.82 14.71 9.85
CA ALA A 158 25.35 14.59 9.91
C ALA A 158 24.83 14.83 11.34
N GLU A 159 24.66 16.08 11.75
CA GLU A 159 23.92 16.41 12.99
C GLU A 159 22.42 16.10 12.86
N ILE A 160 21.96 15.75 11.66
CA ILE A 160 20.56 15.52 11.27
C ILE A 160 20.36 14.02 11.01
N GLY A 161 19.46 13.38 11.75
CA GLY A 161 19.12 11.96 11.53
C GLY A 161 18.44 11.74 10.18
N HIS A 162 18.75 10.63 9.51
CA HIS A 162 18.14 10.24 8.24
C HIS A 162 17.01 9.22 8.45
N CYS A 163 15.88 9.43 7.79
CA CYS A 163 14.71 8.55 7.86
C CYS A 163 14.65 7.58 6.68
N THR A 164 15.08 6.34 6.89
CA THR A 164 15.24 5.35 5.81
C THR A 164 14.76 3.96 6.20
N PHE A 165 14.61 3.08 5.20
CA PHE A 165 14.43 1.65 5.42
C PHE A 165 15.79 1.02 5.71
N SER A 166 15.91 0.37 6.87
CA SER A 166 17.10 -0.37 7.24
C SER A 166 16.73 -1.76 7.78
N SER A 167 17.61 -2.73 7.56
CA SER A 167 17.56 -4.05 8.22
C SER A 167 18.08 -3.97 9.66
N GLY A 168 18.89 -2.95 9.96
CA GLY A 168 19.44 -2.64 11.28
C GLY A 168 18.44 -2.06 12.26
N GLU A 169 18.90 -1.74 13.47
CA GLU A 169 18.07 -1.09 14.50
C GLU A 169 17.67 0.33 14.07
N VAL A 170 16.36 0.61 14.11
CA VAL A 170 15.79 1.90 13.73
C VAL A 170 14.77 2.36 14.77
N GLU A 171 14.88 3.63 15.13
CA GLU A 171 14.01 4.29 16.09
C GLU A 171 12.85 5.01 15.39
N MET A 172 11.76 5.25 16.11
CA MET A 172 10.65 6.04 15.57
C MET A 172 11.03 7.53 15.59
N PRO A 173 10.72 8.29 14.52
CA PRO A 173 10.99 9.72 14.49
C PRO A 173 10.21 10.44 15.60
N GLN A 174 10.87 11.40 16.25
CA GLN A 174 10.28 12.22 17.31
C GLN A 174 9.65 13.48 16.72
N ASN A 175 8.50 13.88 17.27
CA ASN A 175 7.82 15.11 16.83
C ASN A 175 8.65 16.35 17.20
N GLY A 176 8.91 17.21 16.22
CA GLY A 176 9.61 18.48 16.41
C GLY A 176 11.10 18.47 16.06
N THR A 177 11.64 17.31 15.69
CA THR A 177 13.03 17.17 15.20
C THR A 177 13.04 17.18 13.68
N VAL A 178 14.05 17.82 13.09
CA VAL A 178 14.26 17.82 11.64
C VAL A 178 15.03 16.56 11.28
N TYR A 179 14.52 15.83 10.30
CA TYR A 179 15.17 14.65 9.73
C TYR A 179 15.30 14.83 8.21
N LEU A 180 16.32 14.22 7.62
CA LEU A 180 16.52 14.16 6.17
C LEU A 180 15.87 12.90 5.57
#